data_AF-A0AAV0XXG2-F1
#
_entry.id   AF-A0AAV0XXG2-F1
#
_cell.length_a   1.000
_cell.length_b   1.000
_cell.length_c   1.000
_cell.angle_alpha   90.00
_cell.angle_beta   90.00
_cell.angle_gamma   90.00
#
_symmetry.space_group_name_H-M   'P 1'
#
loop_
_entity.id
_entity.type
_entity.pdbx_description
1 polymer ?
#
loop_
_entity_poly.entity_id
_entity_poly.type
_entity_poly.pdbx_seq_one_letter_code
_entity_poly.pdbx_strand_id
1 'polypeptide(L)'
;MASTDWSCTFKDLHINEALDIFYSKLHDIINVQCQKKTYVLHKVAFMGFPKTLKHLIFSKKIAQLKYIKQSPTNVNYNIFSNLRAQCKVVNKTDYGNFIQRTQSSIASNPKRFWNYINSKRSNSNIPSVHLI
;
A
#
# COMPACT_ATOMS: atom_id res chain seq x y z
N MET A 1 -5.34 -27.56 -11.98
CA MET A 1 -6.51 -26.89 -12.61
C MET A 1 -6.31 -26.70 -14.13
N ALA A 2 -5.63 -27.62 -14.80
CA ALA A 2 -5.30 -27.54 -16.23
C ALA A 2 -6.21 -28.45 -17.08
N SER A 3 -7.50 -28.53 -16.74
CA SER A 3 -8.45 -29.40 -17.46
C SER A 3 -9.84 -28.75 -17.48
N THR A 4 -9.90 -27.49 -17.92
CA THR A 4 -11.18 -26.92 -18.35
C THR A 4 -11.37 -27.30 -19.80
N ASP A 5 -12.32 -28.19 -20.09
CA ASP A 5 -12.69 -28.51 -21.46
C ASP A 5 -13.53 -27.36 -22.03
N TRP A 6 -12.84 -26.41 -22.66
CA TRP A 6 -13.43 -25.23 -23.27
C TRP A 6 -14.42 -25.57 -24.39
N SER A 7 -14.22 -26.69 -25.07
CA SER A 7 -15.10 -27.12 -26.18
C SER A 7 -16.48 -27.52 -25.67
N CYS A 8 -16.54 -28.21 -24.53
CA CYS A 8 -17.79 -28.51 -23.84
C CYS A 8 -18.36 -27.24 -23.16
N THR A 9 -17.49 -26.43 -22.55
CA THR A 9 -17.89 -25.26 -21.76
C THR A 9 -18.53 -24.16 -22.61
N PHE A 10 -18.17 -24.03 -23.90
CA PHE A 10 -18.72 -23.03 -24.80
C PHE A 10 -19.79 -23.58 -25.76
N LYS A 11 -20.13 -24.87 -25.63
CA LYS A 11 -21.11 -25.49 -26.52
C LYS A 11 -22.49 -24.86 -26.27
N ASP A 12 -23.14 -24.46 -27.35
CA ASP A 12 -24.51 -23.89 -27.37
C ASP A 12 -24.68 -22.55 -26.61
N LEU A 13 -23.59 -21.84 -26.29
CA LEU A 13 -23.62 -20.54 -25.63
C LEU A 13 -23.55 -19.39 -26.64
N HIS A 14 -24.29 -18.32 -26.34
CA HIS A 14 -24.14 -17.07 -27.08
C HIS A 14 -22.81 -16.40 -26.71
N ILE A 15 -22.21 -15.66 -27.65
CA ILE A 15 -20.84 -15.12 -27.52
C ILE A 15 -20.61 -14.31 -26.23
N ASN A 16 -21.61 -13.56 -25.78
CA ASN A 16 -21.51 -12.77 -24.54
C ASN A 16 -21.43 -13.67 -23.29
N GLU A 17 -22.20 -14.75 -23.26
CA GLU A 17 -22.21 -15.70 -22.14
C GLU A 17 -20.90 -16.49 -22.09
N ALA A 18 -20.37 -16.87 -23.25
CA ALA A 18 -19.05 -17.49 -23.37
C ALA A 18 -17.93 -16.56 -22.87
N LEU A 19 -18.00 -15.26 -23.18
CA LEU A 19 -17.05 -14.26 -22.70
C LEU A 19 -17.12 -14.08 -21.18
N ASP A 20 -18.31 -14.02 -20.60
CA ASP A 20 -18.48 -13.91 -19.14
C ASP A 20 -17.89 -15.12 -18.41
N ILE A 21 -18.11 -16.33 -18.96
CA ILE A 21 -17.52 -17.57 -18.43
C ILE A 21 -15.99 -17.55 -18.58
N PHE A 22 -15.48 -17.09 -19.71
CA PHE A 22 -14.04 -16.97 -19.91
C PHE A 22 -13.38 -16.01 -18.91
N TYR A 23 -13.93 -14.80 -18.75
CA TYR A 23 -13.38 -13.81 -17.83
C TYR A 23 -13.50 -14.25 -16.38
N SER A 24 -14.61 -14.88 -15.97
CA SER A 24 -14.74 -15.40 -14.61
C SER A 24 -13.66 -16.44 -14.30
N LYS A 25 -13.41 -17.39 -15.20
CA LYS A 25 -12.34 -18.39 -15.02
C LYS A 25 -10.95 -17.77 -14.98
N LEU A 26 -10.70 -16.77 -15.83
CA LEU A 26 -9.43 -16.05 -15.84
C LEU A 26 -9.23 -15.29 -14.51
N HIS A 27 -10.27 -14.60 -14.02
CA HIS A 27 -10.24 -13.93 -12.74
C HIS A 27 -10.05 -14.90 -11.56
N ASP A 28 -10.65 -16.09 -11.61
CA ASP A 28 -10.45 -17.13 -10.61
C ASP A 28 -8.99 -17.61 -10.58
N ILE A 29 -8.39 -17.86 -11.75
CA ILE A 29 -6.98 -18.26 -11.85
C ILE A 29 -6.06 -17.17 -11.29
N ILE A 30 -6.29 -15.90 -11.68
CA ILE A 30 -5.53 -14.78 -11.14
C ILE A 30 -5.72 -14.68 -9.63
N ASN A 31 -6.94 -14.83 -9.12
CA ASN A 31 -7.21 -14.73 -7.69
C ASN A 31 -6.58 -15.87 -6.88
N VAL A 32 -6.50 -17.08 -7.43
CA VAL A 32 -5.93 -18.26 -6.78
C VAL A 32 -4.41 -18.27 -6.87
N GLN A 33 -3.82 -17.91 -8.01
CA GLN A 33 -2.37 -17.96 -8.21
C GLN A 33 -1.65 -16.68 -7.81
N CYS A 34 -2.26 -15.51 -7.95
CA CYS A 34 -1.64 -14.27 -7.52
C CYS A 34 -1.93 -14.05 -6.03
N GLN A 35 -0.86 -14.07 -5.22
CA GLN A 35 -0.96 -13.63 -3.84
C GLN A 35 -1.48 -12.19 -3.79
N LYS A 36 -2.68 -12.00 -3.23
CA LYS A 36 -3.20 -10.66 -2.93
C LYS A 36 -2.23 -10.01 -1.94
N LYS A 37 -1.43 -9.04 -2.41
CA LYS A 37 -0.56 -8.25 -1.53
C LYS A 37 -1.45 -7.44 -0.59
N THR A 38 -1.75 -8.01 0.57
CA THR A 38 -2.21 -7.25 1.72
C THR A 38 -1.01 -6.46 2.20
N TYR A 39 -1.06 -5.14 1.99
CA TYR A 39 -0.14 -4.24 2.66
C TYR A 39 -0.43 -4.31 4.15
N VAL A 40 0.23 -5.23 4.85
CA VAL A 40 0.33 -5.18 6.30
C VAL A 40 1.05 -3.89 6.59
N LEU A 41 0.31 -2.88 7.05
CA LEU A 41 0.88 -1.61 7.43
C LEU A 41 1.85 -1.92 8.57
N HIS A 42 3.14 -1.97 8.24
CA HIS A 42 4.19 -2.38 9.15
C HIS A 42 4.04 -1.60 10.46
N LYS A 43 3.65 -2.29 11.54
CA LYS A 43 3.71 -1.78 12.91
C LYS A 43 5.12 -1.24 13.22
N VAL A 44 6.12 -1.78 12.53
CA VAL A 44 7.54 -1.40 12.54
C VAL A 44 7.81 -0.01 11.94
N ALA A 45 7.02 0.44 10.95
CA ALA A 45 7.20 1.74 10.31
C ALA A 45 6.93 2.91 11.27
N PHE A 46 6.38 2.68 12.46
CA PHE A 46 6.10 3.73 13.43
C PHE A 46 7.24 3.98 14.41
N MET A 47 8.26 3.13 14.53
CA MET A 47 9.19 3.22 15.68
C MET A 47 10.09 4.48 15.69
N GLY A 48 10.28 5.13 14.53
CA GLY A 48 11.12 6.34 14.40
C GLY A 48 10.38 7.65 14.08
N PHE A 49 9.06 7.65 13.92
CA PHE A 49 8.32 8.86 13.53
C PHE A 49 7.86 9.70 14.72
N PRO A 50 7.76 11.03 14.58
CA PRO A 50 7.21 11.92 15.61
C PRO A 50 5.79 11.51 16.02
N LYS A 51 5.50 11.62 17.33
CA LYS A 51 4.20 11.23 17.92
C LYS A 51 3.01 11.91 17.19
N THR A 52 3.21 13.15 16.74
CA THR A 52 2.26 13.95 15.97
C THR A 52 1.86 13.29 14.65
N LEU A 53 2.84 12.84 13.86
CA LEU A 53 2.57 12.16 12.60
C LEU A 53 1.86 10.82 12.80
N LYS A 54 2.22 10.08 13.86
CA LYS A 54 1.55 8.81 14.20
C LYS A 54 0.06 9.02 14.47
N HIS A 55 -0.24 10.03 15.28
CA HIS A 55 -1.61 10.40 15.61
C HIS A 55 -2.39 10.77 14.35
N LEU A 56 -1.84 11.63 13.49
CA LEU A 56 -2.47 12.02 12.23
C LEU A 56 -2.74 10.84 11.30
N ILE A 57 -1.81 9.89 11.16
CA ILE A 57 -2.01 8.68 10.35
C ILE A 57 -3.15 7.83 10.89
N PHE A 58 -3.23 7.68 12.22
CA PHE A 58 -4.29 6.92 12.88
C PHE A 58 -5.66 7.60 12.70
N SER A 59 -5.76 8.90 13.00
CA SER A 59 -6.98 9.69 12.79
C SER A 59 -7.44 9.65 11.34
N LYS A 60 -6.51 9.79 10.37
CA LYS A 60 -6.80 9.69 8.94
C LYS A 60 -7.42 8.34 8.59
N LYS A 61 -6.89 7.23 9.13
CA LYS A 61 -7.45 5.89 8.90
C LYS A 61 -8.86 5.75 9.45
N ILE A 62 -9.11 6.24 10.67
CA ILE A 62 -10.45 6.22 11.25
C ILE A 62 -11.42 7.02 10.37
N ALA A 63 -11.05 8.23 9.96
CA ALA A 63 -11.87 9.06 9.09
C ALA A 63 -12.14 8.40 7.73
N GLN A 64 -11.14 7.73 7.15
CA GLN A 64 -11.29 6.97 5.92
C GLN A 64 -12.27 5.80 6.08
N LEU A 65 -12.14 5.02 7.15
CA LEU A 65 -13.06 3.92 7.43
C LEU A 65 -14.48 4.43 7.67
N LYS A 66 -14.64 5.54 8.39
CA LYS A 66 -15.94 6.19 8.62
C LYS A 66 -16.58 6.63 7.30
N TYR A 67 -15.81 7.29 6.42
CA TYR A 67 -16.29 7.72 5.11
C TYR A 67 -16.68 6.53 4.21
N ILE A 68 -15.82 5.52 4.09
CA ILE A 68 -16.03 4.40 3.16
C ILE A 68 -17.08 3.41 3.66
N LYS A 69 -17.11 3.11 4.95
CA LYS A 69 -17.87 1.97 5.49
C LYS A 69 -19.10 2.34 6.31
N GLN A 70 -19.18 3.56 6.84
CA GLN A 70 -20.26 3.94 7.77
C GLN A 70 -21.17 5.01 7.19
N SER A 71 -20.61 6.11 6.70
CA SER A 71 -21.40 7.27 6.28
C SER A 71 -20.65 8.08 5.21
N PRO A 72 -20.90 7.85 3.92
CA PRO A 72 -20.27 8.55 2.81
C PRO A 72 -20.87 9.94 2.62
N THR A 73 -20.70 10.82 3.62
CA THR A 73 -21.16 12.21 3.58
C THR A 73 -20.02 13.16 3.24
N ASN A 74 -20.36 14.32 2.67
CA ASN A 74 -19.38 15.35 2.32
C ASN A 74 -18.61 15.85 3.55
N VAL A 75 -19.25 15.87 4.73
CA VAL A 75 -18.60 16.20 6.01
C VAL A 75 -17.51 15.18 6.35
N ASN A 76 -17.80 13.89 6.27
CA ASN A 76 -16.80 12.85 6.56
C ASN A 76 -15.67 12.84 5.51
N TYR A 77 -15.99 13.12 4.25
CA TYR A 77 -14.98 13.32 3.21
C TYR A 77 -14.06 14.50 3.52
N ASN A 78 -14.61 15.65 3.91
CA ASN A 78 -13.83 16.84 4.26
C ASN A 78 -12.89 16.58 5.45
N ILE A 79 -13.37 15.87 6.47
CA ILE A 79 -12.55 15.44 7.62
C ILE A 79 -11.39 14.56 7.15
N PHE A 80 -11.67 13.54 6.33
CA PHE A 80 -10.63 12.67 5.77
C PHE A 80 -9.63 13.44 4.90
N SER A 81 -10.12 14.32 4.02
CA SER A 81 -9.32 15.12 3.11
C SER A 81 -8.39 16.07 3.88
N ASN A 82 -8.90 16.73 4.91
CA ASN A 82 -8.11 17.60 5.79
C ASN A 82 -7.01 16.80 6.51
N LEU A 83 -7.34 15.65 7.09
CA LEU A 83 -6.36 14.78 7.76
C LEU A 83 -5.29 14.26 6.79
N ARG A 84 -5.67 13.95 5.55
CA ARG A 84 -4.73 13.60 4.47
C ARG A 84 -3.78 14.76 4.14
N ALA A 85 -4.30 15.98 4.03
CA ALA A 85 -3.49 17.17 3.78
C ALA A 85 -2.49 17.44 4.93
N GLN A 86 -2.95 17.36 6.17
CA GLN A 86 -2.10 17.50 7.36
C GLN A 86 -0.99 16.46 7.42
N CYS A 87 -1.31 15.18 7.14
CA CYS A 87 -0.30 14.12 7.05
C CYS A 87 0.78 14.47 6.02
N LYS A 88 0.40 14.98 4.84
CA LYS A 88 1.33 15.34 3.77
C LYS A 88 2.28 16.47 4.21
N VAL A 89 1.75 17.50 4.86
CA VAL A 89 2.53 18.64 5.35
C VAL A 89 3.50 18.20 6.44
N VAL A 90 2.99 17.55 7.51
CA VAL A 90 3.82 17.12 8.64
C VAL A 90 4.90 16.15 8.20
N ASN A 91 4.57 15.17 7.37
CA ASN A 91 5.56 14.23 6.84
C ASN A 91 6.66 14.92 6.03
N LYS A 92 6.30 15.92 5.20
CA LYS A 92 7.27 16.69 4.42
C LYS A 92 8.21 17.48 5.35
N THR A 93 7.65 18.15 6.36
CA THR A 93 8.41 18.95 7.32
C THR A 93 9.35 18.08 8.16
N ASP A 94 8.83 17.01 8.76
CA ASP A 94 9.61 16.09 9.60
C ASP A 94 10.74 15.44 8.83
N TYR A 95 10.48 15.04 7.58
CA TYR A 95 11.50 14.48 6.70
C TYR A 95 12.57 15.52 6.32
N GLY A 96 12.16 16.75 6.00
CA GLY A 96 13.10 17.85 5.73
C GLY A 96 14.03 18.10 6.92
N ASN A 97 13.47 18.19 8.13
CA ASN A 97 14.22 18.33 9.38
C ASN A 97 15.18 17.15 9.62
N PHE A 98 14.73 15.92 9.32
CA PHE A 98 15.58 14.74 9.42
C PHE A 98 16.77 14.79 8.44
N ILE A 99 16.55 15.21 7.19
CA ILE A 99 17.61 15.35 6.20
C ILE A 99 18.61 16.41 6.64
N GLN A 100 18.13 17.59 7.05
CA GLN A 100 18.99 18.67 7.53
C GLN A 100 19.86 18.21 8.71
N ARG A 101 19.26 17.55 9.71
CA ARG A 101 20.00 17.01 10.86
C ARG A 101 21.03 15.98 10.44
N THR A 102 20.69 15.10 9.50
CA THR A 102 21.60 14.07 8.97
C THR A 102 22.78 14.69 8.23
N GLN A 103 22.54 15.74 7.44
CA GLN A 103 23.57 16.49 6.72
C GLN A 103 24.49 17.24 7.68
N SER A 104 23.92 18.00 8.63
CA SER A 104 24.71 18.72 9.63
C SER A 104 25.51 17.80 10.55
N SER A 105 25.02 16.58 10.81
CA SER A 105 25.73 15.58 11.61
C SER A 105 26.75 14.76 10.83
N ILE A 106 27.02 15.03 9.55
CA ILE A 106 27.93 14.18 8.76
C ILE A 106 29.37 14.24 9.28
N ALA A 107 29.81 15.43 9.71
CA ALA A 107 31.14 15.64 10.25
C ALA A 107 31.31 15.04 11.65
N SER A 108 30.26 15.02 12.47
CA SER A 108 30.31 14.56 13.87
C SER A 108 29.82 13.13 14.08
N ASN A 109 28.97 12.61 13.19
CA ASN A 109 28.39 11.27 13.25
C ASN A 109 28.05 10.73 11.85
N PRO A 110 29.07 10.33 11.07
CA PRO A 110 28.88 9.81 9.71
C PRO A 110 28.07 8.50 9.68
N LYS A 111 28.03 7.74 10.79
CA LYS A 111 27.25 6.50 10.90
C LYS A 111 25.77 6.73 10.62
N ARG A 112 25.21 7.88 11.06
CA ARG A 112 23.80 8.21 10.83
C ARG A 112 23.49 8.40 9.34
N PHE A 113 24.39 9.04 8.62
CA PHE A 113 24.30 9.21 7.16
C PHE A 113 24.34 7.85 6.44
N TRP A 114 25.33 7.02 6.76
CA TRP A 114 25.48 5.70 6.13
C TRP A 114 24.31 4.76 6.45
N ASN A 115 23.77 4.78 7.66
CA ASN A 115 22.55 4.05 8.01
C ASN A 115 21.36 4.47 7.14
N TYR A 116 21.19 5.77 6.90
CA TYR A 116 20.14 6.28 6.03
C TYR A 116 20.34 5.83 4.57
N ILE A 117 21.54 5.95 4.01
CA ILE A 117 21.86 5.50 2.66
C ILE A 117 21.61 3.99 2.51
N ASN A 118 22.06 3.19 3.47
CA ASN A 118 21.84 1.74 3.48
C ASN A 118 20.36 1.38 3.56
N SER A 119 19.55 2.12 4.34
CA SER A 119 18.10 1.92 4.42
C SER A 119 17.38 2.17 3.09
N LYS A 120 17.97 2.96 2.18
CA LYS A 120 17.43 3.22 0.84
C LYS A 120 17.86 2.17 -0.18
N ARG A 121 18.99 1.49 0.04
CA ARG A 121 19.50 0.43 -0.85
C ARG A 121 18.78 -0.92 -0.66
N SER A 122 18.20 -1.19 0.51
CA SER A 122 17.63 -2.51 0.86
C SER A 122 16.21 -2.79 0.32
N ASN A 123 15.64 -1.92 -0.51
CA ASN A 123 14.32 -2.13 -1.11
C ASN A 123 14.45 -2.54 -2.57
N SER A 124 14.94 -3.76 -2.84
CA SER A 124 14.57 -4.40 -4.09
C SER A 124 13.06 -4.65 -4.03
N ASN A 125 12.27 -3.87 -4.77
CA ASN A 125 10.82 -4.06 -4.91
C ASN A 125 10.44 -5.38 -5.62
N ILE A 126 11.43 -6.24 -5.85
CA ILE A 126 11.30 -7.55 -6.45
C ILE A 126 11.11 -8.54 -5.30
N PRO A 127 9.94 -9.21 -5.18
CA PRO A 127 9.81 -10.32 -4.26
C PRO A 127 10.88 -11.36 -4.61
N SER A 128 11.67 -11.82 -3.63
CA SER A 128 12.54 -12.96 -3.86
C SER A 128 11.65 -14.16 -4.17
N VAL A 129 11.51 -14.50 -5.45
CA VAL A 129 10.85 -15.72 -5.86
C VAL A 129 11.76 -16.85 -5.40
N HIS A 130 11.44 -17.47 -4.25
CA HIS A 130 12.04 -18.72 -3.87
C HIS A 130 11.36 -19.78 -4.72
N LEU A 131 11.97 -20.11 -5.87
CA LEU A 131 11.60 -21.25 -6.70
C LEU A 131 12.06 -22.51 -5.95
N ILE A 132 11.13 -23.27 -5.38
CA ILE A 132 11.27 -24.70 -5.08
C ILE A 132 10.02 -25.38 -5.63
#